data_AF-A0A2G6LB79-F1
#
_entry.id   AF-A0A2G6LB79-F1
#
_cell.length_a   1.000
_cell.length_b   1.000
_cell.length_c   1.000
_cell.angle_alpha   90.00
_cell.angle_beta   90.00
_cell.angle_gamma   90.00
#
_symmetry.space_group_name_H-M   'P 1'
#
loop_
_entity.id
_entity.type
_entity.pdbx_description
1 polymer ?
#
loop_
_entity_poly.entity_id
_entity_poly.type
_entity_poly.pdbx_seq_one_letter_code
_entity_poly.pdbx_strand_id
1 'polypeptide(L)'
;MRDTYLIAITQIHSELVLREYLDIAIVAASYDIPAIIYLTEPVVRQLQIKHCIDMEQTFKMIGDFNIALFSNCTTEERLYRQSVMPSQLDKLIQVSQHYFLF
;
A
#
# COMPACT_ATOMS: atom_id res chain seq x y z
N MET A 1 -23.88 -2.22 7.90
CA MET A 1 -22.46 -1.83 8.02
C MET A 1 -21.75 -2.42 6.81
N ARG A 2 -20.88 -1.67 6.14
CA ARG A 2 -19.99 -2.27 5.13
C ARG A 2 -18.75 -2.74 5.87
N ASP A 3 -18.40 -4.00 5.71
CA ASP A 3 -17.21 -4.58 6.32
C ASP A 3 -15.96 -4.05 5.58
N THR A 4 -14.90 -3.76 6.32
CA THR A 4 -13.60 -3.35 5.77
C THR A 4 -12.60 -4.47 5.98
N TYR A 5 -11.88 -4.84 4.93
CA TYR A 5 -10.87 -5.90 5.00
C TYR A 5 -9.52 -5.30 5.36
N LEU A 6 -8.90 -5.83 6.40
CA LEU A 6 -7.51 -5.55 6.75
C LEU A 6 -6.63 -6.72 6.32
N ILE A 7 -5.75 -6.48 5.37
CA ILE A 7 -4.74 -7.42 4.91
C ILE A 7 -3.42 -7.07 5.62
N ALA A 8 -3.11 -7.79 6.69
CA ALA A 8 -1.88 -7.61 7.45
C ALA A 8 -0.79 -8.58 6.97
N ILE A 9 0.24 -8.03 6.32
CA ILE A 9 1.38 -8.78 5.77
C ILE A 9 2.55 -8.60 6.73
N THR A 10 2.74 -9.62 7.58
CA THR A 10 3.72 -9.58 8.68
C THR A 10 5.05 -10.25 8.35
N GLN A 11 5.04 -11.14 7.36
CA GLN A 11 6.20 -11.87 6.86
C GLN A 11 5.97 -12.24 5.39
N ILE A 12 7.03 -12.27 4.61
CA ILE A 12 7.02 -12.77 3.24
C ILE A 12 8.15 -13.78 3.07
N HIS A 13 7.82 -14.93 2.48
CA HIS A 13 8.78 -16.00 2.18
C HIS A 13 9.16 -16.02 0.70
N SER A 14 8.34 -15.42 -0.15
CA SER A 14 8.58 -15.24 -1.58
C SER A 14 7.83 -14.02 -2.10
N GLU A 15 8.26 -13.52 -3.26
CA GLU A 15 7.58 -12.43 -3.97
C GLU A 15 6.17 -12.84 -4.46
N LEU A 16 5.99 -14.11 -4.83
CA LEU A 16 4.70 -14.66 -5.21
C LEU A 16 3.67 -14.52 -4.07
N VAL A 17 4.07 -14.86 -2.83
CA VAL A 17 3.19 -14.76 -1.66
C VAL A 17 2.83 -13.31 -1.36
N LEU A 18 3.77 -12.37 -1.51
CA LEU A 18 3.46 -10.95 -1.40
C LEU A 18 2.41 -10.53 -2.43
N ARG A 19 2.60 -10.92 -3.69
CA ARG A 19 1.68 -10.60 -4.78
C ARG A 19 0.28 -11.13 -4.52
N GLU A 20 0.15 -12.37 -4.06
CA GLU A 20 -1.15 -12.97 -3.72
C GLU A 20 -1.91 -12.12 -2.68
N TYR A 21 -1.23 -11.63 -1.64
CA TYR A 21 -1.87 -10.76 -0.65
C TYR A 21 -2.32 -9.42 -1.22
N LEU A 22 -1.54 -8.83 -2.10
CA LEU A 22 -1.91 -7.57 -2.77
C LEU A 22 -3.07 -7.79 -3.75
N ASP A 23 -3.07 -8.91 -4.48
CA ASP A 23 -4.14 -9.29 -5.40
C ASP A 23 -5.47 -9.49 -4.65
N ILE A 24 -5.46 -10.06 -3.43
CA ILE A 24 -6.66 -10.15 -2.58
C ILE A 24 -7.24 -8.75 -2.28
N ALA A 25 -6.38 -7.79 -1.95
CA ALA A 25 -6.84 -6.42 -1.66
C ALA A 25 -7.42 -5.75 -2.91
N ILE A 26 -6.78 -5.94 -4.07
CA ILE A 26 -7.25 -5.43 -5.36
C ILE A 26 -8.60 -6.04 -5.74
N VAL A 27 -8.74 -7.36 -5.61
CA VAL A 27 -10.00 -8.06 -5.87
C VAL A 27 -11.09 -7.54 -4.93
N ALA A 28 -10.83 -7.42 -3.63
CA ALA A 28 -11.80 -6.87 -2.69
C ALA A 28 -12.28 -5.47 -3.11
N ALA A 29 -11.34 -4.57 -3.43
CA ALA A 29 -11.67 -3.22 -3.88
C ALA A 29 -12.46 -3.21 -5.21
N SER A 30 -12.21 -4.16 -6.11
CA SER A 30 -12.96 -4.30 -7.37
C SER A 30 -14.44 -4.66 -7.18
N TYR A 31 -14.80 -5.22 -6.03
CA TYR A 31 -16.19 -5.53 -5.63
C TYR A 31 -16.76 -4.47 -4.66
N ASP A 32 -16.20 -3.25 -4.64
CA ASP A 32 -16.58 -2.16 -3.73
C ASP A 32 -16.46 -2.50 -2.23
N ILE A 33 -15.62 -3.49 -1.88
CA ILE A 33 -15.29 -3.83 -0.49
C ILE A 33 -14.06 -3.00 -0.10
N PRO A 34 -14.16 -2.09 0.90
CA PRO A 34 -13.01 -1.33 1.36
C PRO A 34 -11.89 -2.25 1.85
N ALA A 35 -10.68 -2.06 1.32
CA ALA A 35 -9.50 -2.83 1.69
C ALA A 35 -8.40 -1.91 2.20
N ILE A 36 -7.67 -2.40 3.21
CA ILE A 36 -6.52 -1.77 3.82
C ILE A 36 -5.39 -2.78 3.86
N ILE A 37 -4.22 -2.39 3.38
CA ILE A 37 -3.00 -3.19 3.44
C ILE A 37 -2.11 -2.62 4.54
N TYR A 38 -1.60 -3.49 5.41
CA TYR A 38 -0.61 -3.15 6.42
C TYR A 38 0.63 -4.02 6.24
N LEU A 39 1.79 -3.40 6.11
CA LEU A 39 3.10 -4.04 5.97
C LEU A 39 3.90 -3.89 7.26
N THR A 40 4.51 -4.95 7.75
CA THR A 40 5.50 -4.83 8.82
C THR A 40 6.86 -4.38 8.29
N GLU A 41 7.66 -3.77 9.14
CA GLU A 41 9.01 -3.31 8.83
C GLU A 41 9.91 -4.38 8.18
N PRO A 42 9.93 -5.66 8.62
CA PRO A 42 10.69 -6.70 7.92
C PRO A 42 10.28 -6.88 6.46
N VAL A 43 8.99 -6.76 6.14
CA VAL A 43 8.46 -6.90 4.77
C VAL A 43 8.88 -5.72 3.92
N VAL A 44 8.78 -4.50 4.46
CA VAL A 44 9.22 -3.27 3.79
C VAL A 44 10.72 -3.29 3.47
N ARG A 45 11.55 -3.68 4.43
CA ARG A 45 13.01 -3.78 4.22
C ARG A 45 13.35 -4.78 3.11
N GLN A 46 12.64 -5.90 3.04
CA GLN A 46 12.85 -6.89 1.97
C GLN A 46 12.47 -6.35 0.59
N LEU A 47 11.40 -5.55 0.50
CA LEU A 47 10.95 -4.88 -0.73
C LEU A 47 11.92 -3.80 -1.20
N GLN A 48 12.61 -3.11 -0.30
CA GLN A 48 13.61 -2.10 -0.66
C GLN A 48 14.90 -2.72 -1.20
N ILE A 49 15.31 -3.87 -0.64
CA ILE A 49 16.55 -4.56 -1.02
C ILE A 49 16.40 -5.25 -2.38
N LYS A 50 15.22 -5.81 -2.66
CA LYS A 50 14.90 -6.44 -3.94
C LYS A 50 14.15 -5.43 -4.79
N HIS A 51 14.81 -4.82 -5.77
CA HIS A 51 14.09 -4.08 -6.81
C HIS A 51 13.13 -5.04 -7.53
N CYS A 52 11.87 -5.09 -7.08
CA CYS A 52 10.81 -5.89 -7.66
C CYS A 52 10.25 -5.17 -8.89
N ILE A 53 10.97 -5.25 -10.00
CA ILE A 53 10.52 -4.73 -11.31
C ILE A 53 9.15 -5.35 -11.67
N ASP A 54 8.89 -6.59 -11.26
CA ASP A 54 7.65 -7.32 -11.55
C ASP A 54 6.44 -6.92 -10.68
N MET A 55 6.62 -6.01 -9.71
CA MET A 55 5.57 -5.58 -8.78
C MET A 55 5.05 -4.16 -9.04
N GLU A 56 5.67 -3.41 -9.96
CA GLU A 56 5.29 -2.03 -10.27
C GLU A 56 3.82 -1.92 -10.69
N GLN A 57 3.35 -2.84 -11.54
CA GLN A 57 1.97 -2.88 -11.99
C GLN A 57 1.00 -3.14 -10.83
N THR A 58 1.36 -4.02 -9.89
CA THR A 58 0.53 -4.32 -8.71
C THR A 58 0.40 -3.10 -7.81
N PHE A 59 1.50 -2.39 -7.54
CA PHE A 59 1.46 -1.14 -6.77
C PHE A 59 0.70 -0.02 -7.47
N LYS A 60 0.75 0.03 -8.80
CA LYS A 60 -0.08 0.95 -9.58
C LYS A 60 -1.57 0.64 -9.38
N MET A 61 -1.97 -0.63 -9.46
CA MET A 61 -3.37 -1.04 -9.24
C MET A 61 -3.84 -0.70 -7.82
N ILE A 62 -3.00 -0.87 -6.80
CA ILE A 62 -3.31 -0.43 -5.42
C ILE A 62 -3.68 1.06 -5.38
N GLY A 63 -2.94 1.89 -6.11
CA GLY A 63 -3.24 3.31 -6.27
C GLY A 63 -4.54 3.57 -7.05
N ASP A 64 -4.73 2.91 -8.20
CA ASP A 64 -5.91 3.09 -9.06
C ASP A 64 -7.21 2.70 -8.33
N PHE A 65 -7.17 1.69 -7.47
CA PHE A 65 -8.29 1.25 -6.63
C PHE A 65 -8.42 2.00 -5.29
N ASN A 66 -7.59 3.01 -5.03
CA ASN A 66 -7.56 3.79 -3.79
C ASN A 66 -7.44 2.92 -2.51
N ILE A 67 -6.66 1.84 -2.58
CA ILE A 67 -6.44 0.95 -1.43
C ILE A 67 -5.41 1.60 -0.50
N ALA A 68 -5.76 1.75 0.77
CA ALA A 68 -4.87 2.35 1.75
C ALA A 68 -3.71 1.39 2.09
N LEU A 69 -2.46 1.90 2.01
CA LEU A 69 -1.25 1.15 2.36
C LEU A 69 -0.57 1.77 3.58
N PHE A 70 -0.38 0.99 4.64
CA PHE A 70 0.26 1.39 5.89
C PHE A 70 1.50 0.54 6.17
N SER A 71 2.44 1.10 6.93
CA SER A 71 3.58 0.38 7.49
C SER A 71 3.92 0.88 8.88
N ASN A 72 4.51 0.02 9.71
CA ASN A 72 5.09 0.41 11.01
C ASN A 72 6.57 0.79 10.96
N CYS A 73 7.14 1.03 9.78
CA CYS A 73 8.47 1.62 9.68
C CYS A 73 8.47 3.00 10.37
N THR A 74 9.27 3.14 11.43
CA THR A 74 9.47 4.38 12.20
C THR A 74 10.32 5.41 11.47
N THR A 75 10.93 5.02 10.35
CA THR A 75 11.70 5.90 9.49
C THR A 75 10.78 6.46 8.41
N GLU A 76 10.77 7.78 8.26
CA GLU A 76 10.09 8.56 7.21
C GLU A 76 10.58 8.24 5.77
N GLU A 77 11.10 7.04 5.53
CA GLU A 77 11.38 6.52 4.20
C GLU A 77 10.09 6.01 3.59
N ARG A 78 9.27 7.01 3.24
CA ARG A 78 8.08 6.92 2.40
C ARG A 78 8.36 5.98 1.21
N LEU A 79 7.77 4.79 1.24
CA LEU A 79 7.74 3.82 0.13
C LEU A 79 7.18 4.40 -1.20
N TYR A 80 6.71 5.64 -1.21
CA TYR A 80 6.12 6.33 -2.36
C TYR A 80 6.88 7.58 -2.83
N ARG A 81 8.08 7.90 -2.32
CA ARG A 81 8.74 9.18 -2.66
C ARG A 81 9.39 9.24 -4.06
N GLN A 82 9.34 8.20 -4.88
CA GLN A 82 10.05 8.18 -6.18
C GLN A 82 9.19 8.12 -7.44
N SER A 83 7.86 8.23 -7.34
CA SER A 83 7.05 8.47 -8.53
C SER A 83 5.93 9.45 -8.21
N VAL A 84 5.85 10.50 -9.01
CA VAL A 84 4.83 11.56 -9.06
C VAL A 84 5.11 12.80 -8.18
N MET A 85 5.24 13.91 -8.91
CA MET A 85 5.34 15.30 -8.50
C MET A 85 4.72 15.64 -7.12
N PRO A 86 5.50 16.20 -6.17
CA PRO A 86 5.05 16.52 -4.82
C PRO A 86 3.77 17.38 -4.74
N SER A 87 3.55 18.26 -5.72
CA SER A 87 2.41 19.18 -5.75
C SER A 87 1.05 18.51 -6.01
N GLN A 88 1.03 17.28 -6.54
CA GLN A 88 -0.21 16.51 -6.73
C GLN A 88 -0.56 15.71 -5.48
N LEU A 89 0.43 15.33 -4.67
CA LEU A 89 0.22 14.63 -3.41
C LEU A 89 -0.34 15.56 -2.33
N ASP A 90 0.13 16.80 -2.25
CA ASP A 90 -0.44 17.82 -1.34
C ASP A 90 -1.91 18.11 -1.65
N LYS A 91 -2.28 18.06 -2.94
CA LYS A 91 -3.69 18.13 -3.37
C LYS A 91 -4.48 16.89 -2.99
N LEU A 92 -3.92 15.69 -3.12
CA LEU A 92 -4.59 14.45 -2.70
C LEU A 92 -4.81 14.41 -1.19
N ILE A 93 -3.83 14.88 -0.42
CA ILE A 93 -3.89 15.01 1.04
C ILE A 93 -4.89 16.09 1.46
N GLN A 94 -4.98 17.22 0.75
CA GLN A 94 -5.99 18.26 1.02
C GLN A 94 -7.43 17.82 0.71
N VAL A 95 -7.62 17.00 -0.33
CA VAL A 95 -8.95 16.54 -0.76
C VAL A 95 -9.42 15.34 0.08
N SER A 96 -8.48 14.54 0.59
CA SER A 96 -8.73 13.54 1.62
C SER A 96 -9.00 14.24 2.97
N GLN A 97 -10.25 14.31 3.41
CA GLN A 97 -10.69 14.93 4.67
C GLN A 97 -10.15 14.27 5.97
N HIS A 98 -9.06 13.51 5.91
CA HIS A 98 -8.42 12.90 7.06
C HIS A 98 -7.13 13.65 7.39
N TYR A 99 -7.29 14.75 8.14
CA TYR A 99 -6.19 15.37 8.86
C TYR A 99 -5.63 14.38 9.89
N PHE A 100 -4.34 14.05 9.76
CA PHE A 100 -3.56 13.47 10.85
C PHE A 100 -3.12 14.60 11.79
N LEU A 101 -3.56 14.55 13.04
CA LEU A 101 -2.92 15.27 14.15
C LEU A 101 -2.12 14.25 14.95
N PHE A 102 -0.83 14.57 15.16
CA PHE A 102 0.11 13.82 15.99
C PHE A 102 -0.29 13.87 17.47
#